data_AF-G2LLJ6-F1
#
_entry.id   AF-G2LLJ6-F1
#
_cell.length_a   1.000
_cell.length_b   1.000
_cell.length_c   1.000
_cell.angle_alpha   90.00
_cell.angle_beta   90.00
_cell.angle_gamma   90.00
#
_symmetry.space_group_name_H-M   'P 1'
#
loop_
_entity.id
_entity.type
_entity.pdbx_description
1 polymer ?
#
loop_
_entity_poly.entity_id
_entity_poly.type
_entity_poly.pdbx_seq_one_letter_code
_entity_poly.pdbx_strand_id
1 'polypeptide(L)'
;MRTVGLGCKTFTGMPTPSRSGISPKPGNGSSPTLKEGKEAHEPRLKKKGRCRDSFYVANDKFTLEGKTIRLPRIGEVAMTEELRFAGRILGATVSRTADRWFVAIQVEVPDAQFYRRRTSHEVNGIDLGIKAAATISSGEVIEAPKPLKAALRRLEIRSRRLSRKLEAARKAAGFERHARLPEGTRLPVSNNRQKSAATLARLYARMANIRADFTHKLTTRLCRENQALVIEDLNVKGMLENEKLARAISDVGFGMLRSPLEYKARRYGTQLTIADRWYPGSRLCSICGWKNEALTLREMGVCSMWCAP
;
A
#
# COMPACT_ATOMS: atom_id res chain seq x y z
N MET A 1 -14.43 -16.32 -13.89
CA MET A 1 -12.96 -16.47 -13.71
C MET A 1 -12.36 -15.15 -13.25
N ARG A 2 -11.84 -15.10 -12.02
CA ARG A 2 -11.28 -13.88 -11.42
C ARG A 2 -9.86 -14.19 -10.91
N THR A 3 -8.92 -13.28 -11.15
CA THR A 3 -7.55 -13.36 -10.61
C THR A 3 -7.58 -12.93 -9.14
N VAL A 4 -7.14 -13.80 -8.23
CA VAL A 4 -7.17 -13.53 -6.80
C VAL A 4 -5.86 -13.95 -6.19
N GLY A 5 -5.19 -12.98 -5.57
CA GLY A 5 -4.18 -13.23 -4.57
C GLY A 5 -2.75 -13.16 -5.08
N LEU A 6 -2.10 -12.00 -4.89
CA LEU A 6 -0.66 -12.00 -4.70
C LEU A 6 -0.37 -12.72 -3.38
N GLY A 7 0.00 -14.00 -3.44
CA GLY A 7 0.65 -14.65 -2.31
C GLY A 7 2.05 -14.07 -2.15
N CYS A 8 2.19 -12.94 -1.43
CA CYS A 8 3.46 -12.27 -1.18
C CYS A 8 4.26 -13.06 -0.14
N LYS A 9 5.18 -13.94 -0.57
CA LYS A 9 5.93 -14.80 0.36
C LYS A 9 7.37 -14.36 0.47
N THR A 10 7.88 -14.30 1.70
CA THR A 10 9.26 -13.93 1.97
C THR A 10 10.20 -15.11 1.74
N PHE A 11 11.35 -14.84 1.17
CA PHE A 11 12.43 -15.81 1.01
C PHE A 11 13.44 -15.73 2.15
N THR A 12 14.00 -16.87 2.52
CA THR A 12 15.28 -16.98 3.23
C THR A 12 16.37 -17.39 2.24
N GLY A 13 17.57 -16.80 2.31
CA GLY A 13 18.74 -17.31 1.57
C GLY A 13 18.91 -16.92 0.10
N MET A 14 18.12 -16.01 -0.48
CA MET A 14 18.39 -15.53 -1.84
C MET A 14 19.77 -14.84 -1.91
N PRO A 15 20.71 -15.31 -2.77
CA PRO A 15 21.95 -14.58 -3.00
C PRO A 15 21.61 -13.20 -3.54
N THR A 16 22.29 -12.15 -3.03
CA THR A 16 22.24 -10.85 -3.70
C THR A 16 22.75 -11.06 -5.12
N PRO A 17 21.96 -10.75 -6.18
CA PRO A 17 22.39 -11.04 -7.53
C PRO A 17 23.75 -10.37 -7.77
N SER A 18 24.75 -11.18 -8.05
CA SER A 18 26.06 -10.73 -8.52
C SER A 18 25.86 -10.05 -9.87
N ARG A 19 26.72 -9.07 -10.15
CA ARG A 19 26.69 -8.24 -11.35
C ARG A 19 26.72 -9.12 -12.61
N SER A 20 25.59 -9.29 -13.26
CA SER A 20 25.53 -9.56 -14.70
C SER A 20 24.37 -8.75 -15.28
N GLY A 21 24.73 -7.79 -16.13
CA GLY A 21 23.76 -7.05 -16.93
C GLY A 21 23.19 -8.01 -17.96
N ILE A 22 21.94 -8.42 -17.77
CA ILE A 22 21.17 -9.00 -18.86
C ILE A 22 20.53 -7.81 -19.56
N SER A 23 21.16 -7.36 -20.65
CA SER A 23 20.51 -6.52 -21.64
C SER A 23 19.38 -7.33 -22.27
N PRO A 24 18.11 -6.91 -22.20
CA PRO A 24 17.09 -7.51 -23.05
C PRO A 24 17.38 -7.11 -24.50
N LYS A 25 17.51 -8.10 -25.39
CA LYS A 25 17.50 -7.87 -26.84
C LYS A 25 16.15 -7.22 -27.22
N PRO A 26 16.13 -6.29 -28.19
CA PRO A 26 14.87 -5.75 -28.69
C PRO A 26 14.08 -6.88 -29.35
N GLY A 27 12.98 -7.30 -28.74
CA GLY A 27 12.00 -8.18 -29.36
C GLY A 27 10.98 -7.30 -30.08
N ASN A 28 10.92 -7.41 -31.40
CA ASN A 28 9.77 -6.96 -32.18
C ASN A 28 8.57 -7.81 -31.77
N GLY A 29 7.67 -7.23 -31.00
CA GLY A 29 6.48 -7.90 -30.50
C GLY A 29 5.50 -6.87 -29.97
N SER A 30 4.55 -6.50 -30.82
CA SER A 30 3.36 -5.72 -30.48
C SER A 30 2.68 -6.29 -29.23
N SER A 31 2.69 -5.54 -28.12
CA SER A 31 1.92 -5.88 -26.93
C SER A 31 0.44 -5.53 -27.15
N PRO A 32 -0.51 -6.47 -26.98
CA PRO A 32 -1.93 -6.18 -27.15
C PRO A 32 -2.56 -5.83 -25.80
N THR A 33 -2.49 -4.56 -25.38
CA THR A 33 -3.46 -3.97 -24.44
C THR A 33 -3.55 -2.45 -24.65
N LEU A 34 -4.11 -2.05 -25.79
CA LEU A 34 -4.66 -0.70 -25.96
C LEU A 34 -6.04 -0.70 -25.28
N LYS A 35 -6.14 -0.08 -24.09
CA LYS A 35 -7.43 0.45 -23.64
C LYS A 35 -7.61 1.77 -24.37
N GLU A 36 -8.73 1.87 -25.10
CA GLU A 36 -9.17 2.96 -25.98
C GLU A 36 -8.54 4.34 -25.68
N GLY A 37 -7.84 4.88 -26.69
CA GLY A 37 -7.62 6.32 -26.85
C GLY A 37 -6.46 6.98 -26.11
N LYS A 38 -5.59 6.25 -25.40
CA LYS A 38 -4.35 6.84 -24.84
C LYS A 38 -3.12 6.32 -25.58
N GLU A 39 -2.38 7.22 -26.22
CA GLU A 39 -1.08 6.89 -26.80
C GLU A 39 -0.17 6.25 -25.75
N ALA A 40 0.40 5.09 -26.09
CA ALA A 40 1.31 4.41 -25.19
C ALA A 40 2.59 5.23 -25.05
N HIS A 41 2.88 5.73 -23.86
CA HIS A 41 4.16 6.39 -23.58
C HIS A 41 5.33 5.44 -23.84
N GLU A 42 6.43 5.99 -24.33
CA GLU A 42 7.67 5.24 -24.54
C GLU A 42 8.10 4.48 -23.26
N PRO A 43 8.60 3.24 -23.40
CA PRO A 43 9.08 2.47 -22.26
C PRO A 43 10.22 3.20 -21.51
N ARG A 44 9.96 3.61 -20.27
CA ARG A 44 11.01 4.18 -19.41
C ARG A 44 11.88 3.09 -18.80
N LEU A 45 13.16 3.09 -19.16
CA LEU A 45 14.14 2.17 -18.59
C LEU A 45 14.28 2.37 -17.07
N LYS A 46 14.33 1.26 -16.34
CA LYS A 46 14.51 1.25 -14.87
C LYS A 46 15.91 1.75 -14.50
N LYS A 47 15.99 2.79 -13.66
CA LYS A 47 17.26 3.31 -13.12
C LYS A 47 17.66 2.54 -11.86
N LYS A 48 18.86 1.94 -11.88
CA LYS A 48 19.44 1.18 -10.76
C LYS A 48 19.38 1.97 -9.45
N GLY A 49 18.84 1.35 -8.38
CA GLY A 49 18.74 1.95 -7.05
C GLY A 49 17.69 3.07 -6.92
N ARG A 50 16.95 3.39 -7.99
CA ARG A 50 15.80 4.31 -7.97
C ARG A 50 14.48 3.60 -8.28
N CYS A 51 14.52 2.45 -8.93
CA CYS A 51 13.37 1.58 -9.12
C CYS A 51 13.30 0.51 -8.03
N ARG A 52 12.09 0.02 -7.76
CA ARG A 52 11.91 -1.21 -6.99
C ARG A 52 12.60 -2.36 -7.72
N ASP A 53 13.46 -3.09 -7.03
CA ASP A 53 14.07 -4.30 -7.57
C ASP A 53 12.95 -5.34 -7.77
N SER A 54 12.57 -5.58 -9.02
CA SER A 54 11.53 -6.55 -9.36
C SER A 54 11.68 -7.09 -10.78
N PHE A 55 11.31 -8.36 -10.94
CA PHE A 55 11.21 -9.03 -12.23
C PHE A 55 10.02 -9.98 -12.27
N TYR A 56 9.45 -10.15 -13.46
CA TYR A 56 8.36 -11.09 -13.73
C TYR A 56 8.93 -12.41 -14.24
N VAL A 57 8.27 -13.50 -13.88
CA VAL A 57 8.57 -14.87 -14.31
C VAL A 57 7.27 -15.46 -14.84
N ALA A 58 7.29 -15.86 -16.11
CA ALA A 58 6.16 -16.53 -16.75
C ALA A 58 5.92 -17.92 -16.12
N ASN A 59 4.68 -18.40 -16.18
CA ASN A 59 4.25 -19.63 -15.52
C ASN A 59 5.01 -20.90 -15.97
N ASP A 60 5.48 -20.94 -17.21
CA ASP A 60 6.30 -22.03 -17.78
C ASP A 60 7.74 -22.07 -17.23
N LYS A 61 8.17 -21.00 -16.54
CA LYS A 61 9.57 -20.81 -16.14
C LYS A 61 9.82 -21.06 -14.64
N PHE A 62 8.83 -21.47 -13.87
CA PHE A 62 9.03 -21.82 -12.46
C PHE A 62 8.14 -22.98 -12.02
N THR A 63 8.59 -23.72 -11.02
CA THR A 63 7.81 -24.77 -10.38
C THR A 63 7.60 -24.46 -8.90
N LEU A 64 6.52 -25.00 -8.34
CA LEU A 64 6.15 -24.86 -6.93
C LEU A 64 5.94 -26.24 -6.33
N GLU A 65 6.64 -26.52 -5.23
CA GLU A 65 6.54 -27.78 -4.49
C GLU A 65 6.47 -27.46 -3.00
N GLY A 66 5.28 -27.62 -2.41
CA GLY A 66 5.02 -27.25 -1.01
C GLY A 66 5.40 -25.79 -0.71
N LYS A 67 6.44 -25.62 0.13
CA LYS A 67 7.01 -24.33 0.52
C LYS A 67 8.20 -23.90 -0.33
N THR A 68 8.49 -24.56 -1.43
CA THR A 68 9.66 -24.27 -2.27
C THR A 68 9.23 -23.77 -3.64
N ILE A 69 9.95 -22.78 -4.17
CA ILE A 69 9.83 -22.33 -5.55
C ILE A 69 11.16 -22.47 -6.27
N ARG A 70 11.14 -23.07 -7.45
CA ARG A 70 12.32 -23.16 -8.32
C ARG A 70 12.27 -22.07 -9.37
N LEU A 71 13.26 -21.18 -9.37
CA LEU A 71 13.36 -20.05 -10.28
C LEU A 71 14.51 -20.22 -11.28
N PRO A 72 14.40 -19.68 -12.51
CA PRO A 72 15.49 -19.74 -13.49
C PRO A 72 16.75 -19.07 -12.95
N ARG A 73 17.91 -19.72 -13.12
CA ARG A 73 19.24 -19.26 -12.69
C ARG A 73 19.45 -19.08 -11.18
N ILE A 74 18.38 -18.97 -10.39
CA ILE A 74 18.44 -18.85 -8.93
C ILE A 74 18.41 -20.24 -8.28
N GLY A 75 17.67 -21.18 -8.87
CA GLY A 75 17.49 -22.51 -8.31
C GLY A 75 16.30 -22.56 -7.34
N GLU A 76 16.32 -23.53 -6.43
CA GLU A 76 15.30 -23.73 -5.41
C GLU A 76 15.44 -22.73 -4.27
N VAL A 77 14.33 -22.12 -3.87
CA VAL A 77 14.29 -21.18 -2.77
C VAL A 77 13.11 -21.49 -1.87
N ALA A 78 13.39 -21.60 -0.57
CA ALA A 78 12.35 -21.77 0.44
C ALA A 78 11.50 -20.49 0.59
N MET A 79 10.20 -20.68 0.59
CA MET A 79 9.17 -19.71 0.89
C MET A 79 8.69 -19.90 2.33
N THR A 80 8.13 -18.86 2.94
CA THR A 80 7.60 -18.95 4.31
C THR A 80 6.33 -19.78 4.45
N GLU A 81 5.51 -19.88 3.41
CA GLU A 81 4.23 -20.59 3.44
C GLU A 81 4.00 -21.34 2.13
N GLU A 82 3.02 -22.24 2.10
CA GLU A 82 2.57 -22.93 0.89
C GLU A 82 1.58 -22.07 0.09
N LEU A 83 1.34 -22.41 -1.18
CA LEU A 83 0.39 -21.65 -1.99
C LEU A 83 -1.02 -21.89 -1.45
N ARG A 84 -1.67 -20.82 -0.98
CA ARG A 84 -2.96 -20.91 -0.29
C ARG A 84 -4.15 -21.20 -1.21
N PHE A 85 -3.96 -21.09 -2.53
CA PHE A 85 -5.02 -21.21 -3.53
C PHE A 85 -4.73 -22.35 -4.49
N ALA A 86 -5.78 -23.07 -4.86
CA ALA A 86 -5.72 -24.16 -5.83
C ALA A 86 -6.30 -23.63 -7.13
N GLY A 87 -5.54 -23.66 -8.21
CA GLY A 87 -5.96 -23.08 -9.47
C GLY A 87 -4.83 -22.96 -10.47
N ARG A 88 -5.12 -22.41 -11.64
CA ARG A 88 -4.15 -22.27 -12.73
C ARG A 88 -3.20 -21.12 -12.43
N ILE A 89 -1.90 -21.40 -12.43
CA ILE A 89 -0.87 -20.38 -12.23
C ILE A 89 -0.66 -19.61 -13.54
N LEU A 90 -0.76 -18.29 -13.46
CA LEU A 90 -0.58 -17.38 -14.61
C LEU A 90 0.83 -16.79 -14.69
N GLY A 91 1.52 -16.69 -13.55
CA GLY A 91 2.87 -16.15 -13.48
C GLY A 91 3.27 -15.76 -12.07
N ALA A 92 4.49 -15.27 -11.91
CA ALA A 92 5.00 -14.78 -10.63
C ALA A 92 5.78 -13.49 -10.82
N THR A 93 5.68 -12.59 -9.85
CA THR A 93 6.55 -11.40 -9.76
C THR A 93 7.41 -11.52 -8.52
N VAL A 94 8.74 -11.56 -8.72
CA VAL A 94 9.71 -11.48 -7.64
C VAL A 94 10.07 -10.01 -7.42
N SER A 95 10.08 -9.56 -6.17
CA SER A 95 10.41 -8.19 -5.81
C SER A 95 11.17 -8.12 -4.50
N ARG A 96 11.94 -7.06 -4.29
CA ARG A 96 12.63 -6.78 -3.03
C ARG A 96 12.07 -5.52 -2.38
N THR A 97 11.87 -5.58 -1.07
CA THR A 97 11.52 -4.42 -0.25
C THR A 97 12.46 -4.37 0.95
N ALA A 98 13.16 -3.24 1.10
CA ALA A 98 14.29 -3.09 2.01
C ALA A 98 15.36 -4.17 1.76
N ASP A 99 15.37 -5.23 2.56
CA ASP A 99 16.30 -6.36 2.50
C ASP A 99 15.61 -7.72 2.38
N ARG A 100 14.28 -7.73 2.22
CA ARG A 100 13.51 -8.96 2.07
C ARG A 100 13.07 -9.13 0.62
N TRP A 101 13.19 -10.34 0.14
CA TRP A 101 12.64 -10.75 -1.15
C TRP A 101 11.24 -11.28 -0.95
N PHE A 102 10.37 -10.99 -1.91
CA PHE A 102 8.99 -11.40 -1.97
C PHE A 102 8.71 -11.98 -3.34
N VAL A 103 7.98 -13.08 -3.41
CA VAL A 103 7.35 -13.55 -4.64
C VAL A 103 5.85 -13.36 -4.52
N ALA A 104 5.22 -12.88 -5.59
CA ALA A 104 3.77 -12.85 -5.71
C ALA A 104 3.34 -13.68 -6.90
N ILE A 105 2.64 -14.78 -6.61
CA ILE A 105 2.16 -15.73 -7.62
C ILE A 105 0.73 -15.36 -8.00
N GLN A 106 0.45 -15.25 -9.29
CA GLN A 106 -0.88 -15.00 -9.81
C GLN A 106 -1.56 -16.32 -10.10
N VAL A 107 -2.72 -16.53 -9.47
CA VAL A 107 -3.52 -17.75 -9.63
C VAL A 107 -4.91 -17.37 -10.10
N GLU A 108 -5.37 -18.06 -11.13
CA GLU A 108 -6.76 -18.09 -11.54
C GLU A 108 -7.50 -19.14 -10.73
N VAL A 109 -8.51 -18.70 -9.99
CA VAL A 109 -9.26 -19.55 -9.07
C VAL A 109 -10.72 -19.64 -9.49
N PRO A 110 -11.40 -20.77 -9.22
CA PRO A 110 -12.84 -20.88 -9.39
C PRO A 110 -13.59 -19.87 -8.50
N ASP A 111 -14.78 -19.48 -8.93
CA ASP A 111 -15.62 -18.51 -8.22
C ASP A 111 -15.96 -18.97 -6.79
N ALA A 112 -16.15 -20.27 -6.58
CA ALA A 112 -16.37 -20.88 -5.26
C ALA A 112 -15.23 -20.62 -4.25
N GLN A 113 -13.99 -20.49 -4.72
CA GLN A 113 -12.83 -20.16 -3.85
C GLN A 113 -12.64 -18.65 -3.71
N PHE A 114 -13.07 -17.87 -4.72
CA PHE A 114 -13.02 -16.42 -4.66
C PHE A 114 -14.03 -15.87 -3.64
N TYR A 115 -15.31 -16.15 -3.83
CA TYR A 115 -16.37 -15.56 -3.04
C TYR A 115 -16.36 -16.09 -1.60
N ARG A 116 -16.71 -15.23 -0.66
CA ARG A 116 -16.83 -15.56 0.75
C ARG A 116 -18.20 -15.14 1.26
N ARG A 117 -18.75 -15.91 2.20
CA ARG A 117 -20.00 -15.56 2.86
C ARG A 117 -19.76 -14.46 3.90
N ARG A 118 -20.72 -13.54 3.97
CA ARG A 118 -20.83 -12.58 5.08
C ARG A 118 -21.31 -13.28 6.34
N THR A 119 -21.05 -12.67 7.48
CA THR A 119 -21.54 -13.11 8.80
C THR A 119 -22.73 -12.29 9.28
N SER A 120 -22.96 -11.10 8.71
CA SER A 120 -24.08 -10.22 9.05
C SER A 120 -24.51 -9.40 7.82
N HIS A 121 -25.64 -8.72 7.94
CA HIS A 121 -26.34 -7.98 6.89
C HIS A 121 -26.54 -6.50 7.22
N GLU A 122 -25.73 -5.96 8.14
CA GLU A 122 -25.82 -4.56 8.53
C GLU A 122 -25.53 -3.60 7.37
N VAL A 123 -26.07 -2.39 7.49
CA VAL A 123 -25.80 -1.28 6.59
C VAL A 123 -25.17 -0.18 7.42
N ASN A 124 -23.91 0.13 7.14
CA ASN A 124 -23.15 1.08 7.96
C ASN A 124 -22.45 2.15 7.12
N GLY A 125 -22.51 3.38 7.60
CA GLY A 125 -21.65 4.49 7.16
C GLY A 125 -20.33 4.49 7.91
N ILE A 126 -19.25 4.80 7.21
CA ILE A 126 -17.90 4.88 7.77
C ILE A 126 -17.36 6.28 7.57
N ASP A 127 -17.16 6.99 8.69
CA ASP A 127 -16.40 8.23 8.75
C ASP A 127 -14.93 7.92 9.05
N LEU A 128 -13.99 8.51 8.30
CA LEU A 128 -12.55 8.25 8.45
C LEU A 128 -11.85 9.44 9.11
N GLY A 129 -11.34 9.24 10.33
CA GLY A 129 -10.78 10.30 11.16
C GLY A 129 -9.27 10.19 11.44
N ILE A 130 -8.63 11.33 11.74
CA ILE A 130 -7.20 11.36 12.08
C ILE A 130 -6.97 10.84 13.51
N LYS A 131 -7.95 11.05 14.41
CA LYS A 131 -7.90 10.58 15.80
C LYS A 131 -8.25 9.09 15.91
N ALA A 132 -9.37 8.71 15.29
CA ALA A 132 -9.86 7.34 15.14
C ALA A 132 -9.86 6.97 13.66
N ALA A 133 -9.31 5.81 13.29
CA ALA A 133 -9.18 5.40 11.89
C ALA A 133 -10.53 5.30 11.18
N ALA A 134 -11.56 4.85 11.89
CA ALA A 134 -12.91 4.76 11.37
C ALA A 134 -13.91 4.92 12.52
N THR A 135 -14.99 5.65 12.30
CA THR A 135 -16.17 5.69 13.15
C THR A 135 -17.33 5.11 12.34
N ILE A 136 -17.99 4.09 12.89
CA ILE A 136 -19.12 3.42 12.24
C ILE A 136 -20.41 4.11 12.70
N SER A 137 -21.43 4.18 11.82
CA SER A 137 -22.77 4.70 12.17
C SER A 137 -23.42 4.03 13.38
N SER A 138 -23.01 2.81 13.73
CA SER A 138 -23.41 2.12 14.97
C SER A 138 -22.85 2.75 16.25
N GLY A 139 -21.96 3.75 16.14
CA GLY A 139 -21.27 4.40 17.25
C GLY A 139 -19.93 3.76 17.62
N GLU A 140 -19.54 2.65 16.96
CA GLU A 140 -18.24 2.04 17.20
C GLU A 140 -17.09 2.92 16.69
N VAL A 141 -16.10 3.16 17.54
CA VAL A 141 -14.89 3.92 17.23
C VAL A 141 -13.69 2.98 17.10
N ILE A 142 -13.07 2.94 15.93
CA ILE A 142 -11.92 2.11 15.63
C ILE A 142 -10.65 2.94 15.69
N GLU A 143 -9.77 2.64 16.64
CA GLU A 143 -8.51 3.37 16.79
C GLU A 143 -7.54 3.13 15.63
N ALA A 144 -6.86 4.19 15.21
CA ALA A 144 -5.82 4.11 14.19
C ALA A 144 -4.50 3.60 14.78
N PRO A 145 -3.80 2.67 14.10
CA PRO A 145 -2.42 2.38 14.45
C PRO A 145 -1.60 3.65 14.17
N LYS A 146 -0.73 4.04 15.11
CA LYS A 146 0.15 5.22 14.98
C LYS A 146 1.63 4.83 14.87
N PRO A 147 2.04 3.99 13.88
CA PRO A 147 3.39 3.44 13.81
C PRO A 147 4.49 4.49 13.57
N LEU A 148 4.19 5.57 12.83
CA LEU A 148 5.10 6.70 12.63
C LEU A 148 5.32 7.44 13.95
N LYS A 149 4.26 7.74 14.71
CA LYS A 149 4.38 8.36 16.03
C LYS A 149 5.29 7.52 16.95
N ALA A 150 5.07 6.21 17.00
CA ALA A 150 5.87 5.28 17.80
C ALA A 150 7.34 5.13 17.32
N ALA A 151 7.60 5.34 16.03
CA ALA A 151 8.93 5.20 15.43
C ALA A 151 9.69 6.53 15.29
N LEU A 152 9.06 7.68 15.56
CA LEU A 152 9.53 9.01 15.16
C LEU A 152 10.96 9.31 15.62
N ARG A 153 11.23 9.15 16.92
CA ARG A 153 12.58 9.36 17.49
C ARG A 153 13.64 8.51 16.79
N ARG A 154 13.33 7.23 16.53
CA ARG A 154 14.26 6.32 15.83
C ARG A 154 14.45 6.74 14.38
N LEU A 155 13.38 7.16 13.70
CA LEU A 155 13.42 7.63 12.32
C LEU A 155 14.29 8.88 12.19
N GLU A 156 14.13 9.86 13.07
CA GLU A 156 14.94 11.09 13.10
C GLU A 156 16.43 10.78 13.29
N ILE A 157 16.77 9.96 14.29
CA ILE A 157 18.17 9.58 14.55
C ILE A 157 18.77 8.87 13.34
N ARG A 158 18.06 7.90 12.75
CA ARG A 158 18.57 7.12 11.61
C ARG A 158 18.64 7.97 10.33
N SER A 159 17.67 8.85 10.11
CA SER A 159 17.66 9.80 9.00
C SER A 159 18.83 10.77 9.09
N ARG A 160 19.06 11.40 10.26
CA ARG A 160 20.20 12.28 10.50
C ARG A 160 21.54 11.56 10.29
N ARG A 161 21.69 10.33 10.78
CA ARG A 161 22.90 9.52 10.57
C ARG A 161 23.15 9.21 9.09
N LEU A 162 22.10 8.90 8.33
CA LEU A 162 22.23 8.66 6.89
C LEU A 162 22.58 9.95 6.14
N SER A 163 21.93 11.06 6.49
CA SER A 163 22.20 12.39 5.93
C SER A 163 23.66 12.81 6.12
N ARG A 164 24.21 12.71 7.35
CA ARG A 164 25.64 12.99 7.60
C ARG A 164 26.58 12.16 6.74
N LYS A 165 26.25 10.90 6.47
CA LYS A 165 27.04 10.01 5.60
C LYS A 165 26.91 10.37 4.11
N LEU A 166 25.76 10.89 3.69
CA LEU A 166 25.58 11.42 2.33
C LEU A 166 26.40 12.70 2.13
N GLU A 167 26.38 13.61 3.11
CA GLU A 167 27.19 14.83 3.08
C GLU A 167 28.70 14.52 3.08
N ALA A 168 29.15 13.58 3.90
CA ALA A 168 30.55 13.13 3.86
C ALA A 168 30.94 12.56 2.48
N ALA A 169 30.04 11.82 1.82
CA ALA A 169 30.27 11.29 0.47
C ALA A 169 30.29 12.39 -0.61
N ARG A 170 29.50 13.46 -0.43
CA ARG A 170 29.53 14.66 -1.30
C ARG A 170 30.86 15.39 -1.19
N LYS A 171 31.30 15.66 0.04
CA LYS A 171 32.58 16.31 0.31
C LYS A 171 33.76 15.49 -0.23
N ALA A 172 33.75 14.17 -0.04
CA ALA A 172 34.77 13.29 -0.57
C ALA A 172 34.82 13.26 -2.11
N ALA A 173 33.71 13.59 -2.78
CA ALA A 173 33.63 13.73 -4.22
C ALA A 173 33.89 15.18 -4.71
N GLY A 174 34.36 16.08 -3.83
CA GLY A 174 34.71 17.46 -4.16
C GLY A 174 33.52 18.43 -4.24
N PHE A 175 32.32 18.03 -3.81
CA PHE A 175 31.15 18.89 -3.86
C PHE A 175 30.92 19.61 -2.53
N GLU A 176 30.57 20.89 -2.61
CA GLU A 176 30.14 21.69 -1.48
C GLU A 176 28.81 21.20 -0.89
N ARG A 177 28.54 21.62 0.35
CA ARG A 177 27.29 21.31 1.04
C ARG A 177 26.12 21.91 0.26
N HIS A 178 25.10 21.11 -0.01
CA HIS A 178 23.92 21.50 -0.81
C HIS A 178 24.17 21.84 -2.28
N ALA A 179 25.39 21.68 -2.81
CA ALA A 179 25.64 21.88 -4.23
C ALA A 179 24.77 20.97 -5.11
N ARG A 180 24.29 21.52 -6.23
CA ARG A 180 23.56 20.74 -7.23
C ARG A 180 24.54 19.78 -7.89
N LEU A 181 24.24 18.49 -7.80
CA LEU A 181 25.03 17.44 -8.46
C LEU A 181 24.67 17.40 -9.96
N PRO A 182 25.66 17.41 -10.87
CA PRO A 182 25.42 17.19 -12.29
C PRO A 182 24.68 15.87 -12.53
N GLU A 183 23.87 15.80 -13.59
CA GLU A 183 23.21 14.55 -13.95
C GLU A 183 24.24 13.44 -14.24
N GLY A 184 23.94 12.22 -13.82
CA GLY A 184 24.87 11.08 -13.96
C GLY A 184 25.92 10.97 -12.86
N THR A 185 26.08 11.96 -11.98
CA THR A 185 27.07 11.93 -10.89
C THR A 185 26.86 10.74 -9.96
N ARG A 186 27.92 9.97 -9.72
CA ARG A 186 27.92 8.82 -8.80
C ARG A 186 28.76 9.14 -7.58
N LEU A 187 28.09 9.44 -6.47
CA LEU A 187 28.76 9.61 -5.19
C LEU A 187 29.35 8.29 -4.69
N PRO A 188 30.51 8.31 -4.02
CA PRO A 188 31.10 7.11 -3.41
C PRO A 188 30.16 6.52 -2.36
N VAL A 189 30.09 5.19 -2.33
CA VAL A 189 29.19 4.45 -1.43
C VAL A 189 30.01 3.58 -0.48
N SER A 190 30.15 4.03 0.77
CA SER A 190 30.81 3.24 1.82
C SER A 190 29.90 2.14 2.39
N ASN A 191 30.49 1.06 2.91
CA ASN A 191 29.76 -0.03 3.56
C ASN A 191 28.88 0.48 4.72
N ASN A 192 29.38 1.45 5.49
CA ASN A 192 28.64 2.07 6.60
C ASN A 192 27.42 2.89 6.14
N ARG A 193 27.48 3.49 4.95
CA ARG A 193 26.34 4.17 4.31
C ARG A 193 25.29 3.14 3.89
N GLN A 194 25.70 2.04 3.24
CA GLN A 194 24.78 0.97 2.83
C GLN A 194 24.05 0.36 4.02
N LYS A 195 24.78 0.00 5.10
CA LYS A 195 24.19 -0.51 6.35
C LYS A 195 23.17 0.45 6.96
N SER A 196 23.43 1.75 6.91
CA SER A 196 22.53 2.78 7.46
C SER A 196 21.27 2.95 6.61
N ALA A 197 21.43 2.97 5.28
CA ALA A 197 20.31 3.03 4.34
C ALA A 197 19.41 1.79 4.49
N ALA A 198 19.99 0.60 4.60
CA ALA A 198 19.25 -0.64 4.83
C ALA A 198 18.48 -0.61 6.17
N THR A 199 19.11 -0.11 7.24
CA THR A 199 18.46 0.02 8.55
C THR A 199 17.26 0.97 8.49
N LEU A 200 17.40 2.10 7.81
CA LEU A 200 16.31 3.06 7.62
C LEU A 200 15.19 2.46 6.76
N ALA A 201 15.54 1.75 5.67
CA ALA A 201 14.57 1.07 4.82
C ALA A 201 13.76 0.01 5.58
N ARG A 202 14.39 -0.77 6.46
CA ARG A 202 13.71 -1.73 7.35
C ARG A 202 12.69 -1.07 8.27
N LEU A 203 13.02 0.11 8.80
CA LEU A 203 12.10 0.86 9.67
C LEU A 203 10.86 1.32 8.90
N TYR A 204 11.05 1.90 7.71
CA TYR A 204 9.94 2.28 6.82
C TYR A 204 9.10 1.06 6.41
N ALA A 205 9.74 -0.06 6.06
CA ALA A 205 9.03 -1.29 5.70
C ALA A 205 8.19 -1.82 6.87
N ARG A 206 8.70 -1.78 8.11
CA ARG A 206 7.94 -2.17 9.30
C ARG A 206 6.70 -1.31 9.48
N MET A 207 6.82 0.02 9.36
CA MET A 207 5.68 0.92 9.48
C MET A 207 4.64 0.69 8.40
N ALA A 208 5.07 0.48 7.15
CA ALA A 208 4.18 0.16 6.05
C ALA A 208 3.44 -1.17 6.28
N ASN A 209 4.12 -2.20 6.80
CA ASN A 209 3.51 -3.48 7.13
C ASN A 209 2.46 -3.37 8.25
N ILE A 210 2.73 -2.56 9.28
CA ILE A 210 1.75 -2.31 10.36
C ILE A 210 0.48 -1.67 9.81
N ARG A 211 0.62 -0.64 8.97
CA ARG A 211 -0.54 0.00 8.32
C ARG A 211 -1.29 -0.99 7.43
N ALA A 212 -0.57 -1.73 6.59
CA ALA A 212 -1.19 -2.71 5.69
C ALA A 212 -1.95 -3.81 6.45
N ASP A 213 -1.38 -4.35 7.53
CA ASP A 213 -2.03 -5.35 8.38
C ASP A 213 -3.33 -4.82 8.98
N PHE A 214 -3.30 -3.62 9.58
CA PHE A 214 -4.48 -2.96 10.12
C PHE A 214 -5.54 -2.72 9.04
N THR A 215 -5.17 -2.09 7.93
CA THR A 215 -6.06 -1.81 6.79
C THR A 215 -6.70 -3.11 6.29
N HIS A 216 -5.92 -4.19 6.14
CA HIS A 216 -6.48 -5.46 5.69
C HIS A 216 -7.40 -6.09 6.73
N LYS A 217 -7.10 -6.05 8.02
CA LYS A 217 -8.00 -6.59 9.05
C LYS A 217 -9.31 -5.82 9.10
N LEU A 218 -9.21 -4.49 9.18
CA LEU A 218 -10.35 -3.58 9.22
C LEU A 218 -11.28 -3.78 8.01
N THR A 219 -10.74 -3.69 6.79
CA THR A 219 -11.55 -3.84 5.57
C THR A 219 -12.13 -5.24 5.39
N THR A 220 -11.47 -6.29 5.90
CA THR A 220 -12.06 -7.64 5.91
C THR A 220 -13.24 -7.71 6.85
N ARG A 221 -13.07 -7.18 8.06
CA ARG A 221 -14.13 -7.12 9.08
C ARG A 221 -15.35 -6.39 8.53
N LEU A 222 -15.16 -5.18 8.02
CA LEU A 222 -16.22 -4.35 7.46
C LEU A 222 -16.98 -5.06 6.34
N CYS A 223 -16.31 -5.61 5.33
CA CYS A 223 -17.00 -6.32 4.25
C CYS A 223 -17.64 -7.64 4.70
N ARG A 224 -17.11 -8.30 5.72
CA ARG A 224 -17.67 -9.56 6.23
C ARG A 224 -18.95 -9.32 7.03
N GLU A 225 -19.00 -8.25 7.81
CA GLU A 225 -20.08 -7.96 8.77
C GLU A 225 -21.20 -7.09 8.17
N ASN A 226 -21.01 -6.53 6.98
CA ASN A 226 -21.97 -5.59 6.39
C ASN A 226 -22.43 -6.05 5.00
N GLN A 227 -23.74 -5.90 4.75
CA GLN A 227 -24.33 -6.03 3.42
C GLN A 227 -24.05 -4.79 2.57
N ALA A 228 -24.06 -3.60 3.16
CA ALA A 228 -23.71 -2.37 2.47
C ALA A 228 -22.82 -1.46 3.33
N LEU A 229 -21.84 -0.82 2.69
CA LEU A 229 -20.91 0.11 3.29
C LEU A 229 -20.94 1.43 2.52
N VAL A 230 -21.11 2.53 3.24
CA VAL A 230 -20.97 3.88 2.70
C VAL A 230 -19.68 4.47 3.22
N ILE A 231 -18.79 4.89 2.32
CA ILE A 231 -17.54 5.60 2.67
C ILE A 231 -17.50 6.97 2.03
N GLU A 232 -16.89 7.94 2.70
CA GLU A 232 -16.68 9.28 2.13
C GLU A 232 -15.53 9.31 1.11
N ASP A 233 -15.66 10.09 0.04
CA ASP A 233 -14.55 10.40 -0.86
C ASP A 233 -13.62 11.50 -0.29
N LEU A 234 -12.69 11.08 0.57
CA LEU A 234 -11.68 11.98 1.12
C LEU A 234 -10.62 12.37 0.08
N ASN A 235 -10.37 13.67 -0.06
CA ASN A 235 -9.22 14.18 -0.83
C ASN A 235 -7.91 13.96 -0.08
N VAL A 236 -7.46 12.72 0.04
CA VAL A 236 -6.23 12.38 0.78
C VAL A 236 -5.02 13.15 0.23
N LYS A 237 -4.95 13.38 -1.09
CA LYS A 237 -3.87 14.17 -1.70
C LYS A 237 -3.87 15.61 -1.18
N GLY A 238 -5.01 16.30 -1.27
CA GLY A 238 -5.12 17.68 -0.76
C GLY A 238 -4.92 17.76 0.76
N MET A 239 -5.37 16.77 1.53
CA MET A 239 -5.15 16.76 2.98
C MET A 239 -3.67 16.52 3.34
N LEU A 240 -2.90 15.85 2.47
CA LEU A 240 -1.46 15.67 2.64
C LEU A 240 -0.64 16.94 2.32
N GLU A 241 -1.22 17.92 1.62
CA GLU A 241 -0.58 19.23 1.39
C GLU A 241 -0.59 20.09 2.67
N ASN A 242 -1.52 19.84 3.60
CA ASN A 242 -1.53 20.50 4.89
C ASN A 242 -0.48 19.88 5.83
N GLU A 243 0.66 20.56 5.99
CA GLU A 243 1.80 20.09 6.79
C GLU A 243 1.44 19.71 8.24
N LYS A 244 0.46 20.40 8.85
CA LYS A 244 0.05 20.14 10.25
C LYS A 244 -0.63 18.77 10.40
N LEU A 245 -1.41 18.36 9.41
CA LEU A 245 -2.19 17.13 9.42
C LEU A 245 -1.54 15.98 8.64
N ALA A 246 -0.69 16.30 7.66
CA ALA A 246 -0.09 15.36 6.72
C ALA A 246 0.58 14.16 7.43
N ARG A 247 1.30 14.43 8.52
CA ARG A 247 1.94 13.39 9.33
C ARG A 247 0.95 12.41 9.93
N ALA A 248 -0.12 12.92 10.54
CA ALA A 248 -1.11 12.09 11.21
C ALA A 248 -1.95 11.31 10.20
N ILE A 249 -2.33 11.94 9.08
CA ILE A 249 -3.01 11.30 7.94
C ILE A 249 -2.16 10.18 7.34
N SER A 250 -0.86 10.45 7.13
CA SER A 250 0.09 9.45 6.62
C SER A 250 0.27 8.27 7.57
N ASP A 251 0.05 8.49 8.88
CA ASP A 251 0.17 7.44 9.88
C ASP A 251 -1.03 6.48 9.84
N VAL A 252 -2.23 7.03 9.65
CA VAL A 252 -3.46 6.22 9.47
C VAL A 252 -3.47 5.51 8.11
N GLY A 253 -3.04 6.20 7.05
CA GLY A 253 -2.93 5.61 5.71
C GLY A 253 -4.26 5.52 4.95
N PHE A 254 -5.13 6.52 5.05
CA PHE A 254 -6.46 6.53 4.39
C PHE A 254 -6.46 6.19 2.91
N GLY A 255 -5.47 6.66 2.16
CA GLY A 255 -5.34 6.36 0.73
C GLY A 255 -5.20 4.86 0.43
N MET A 256 -4.93 4.03 1.44
CA MET A 256 -4.83 2.57 1.32
C MET A 256 -6.14 1.84 1.60
N LEU A 257 -7.19 2.49 2.15
CA LEU A 257 -8.44 1.80 2.55
C LEU A 257 -9.34 1.45 1.37
N ARG A 258 -9.43 2.35 0.38
CA ARG A 258 -10.35 2.22 -0.75
C ARG A 258 -10.09 0.96 -1.59
N SER A 259 -8.86 0.74 -2.06
CA SER A 259 -8.58 -0.39 -2.95
C SER A 259 -8.85 -1.77 -2.29
N PRO A 260 -8.49 -2.00 -1.01
CA PRO A 260 -8.92 -3.19 -0.29
C PRO A 260 -10.43 -3.31 -0.11
N LEU A 261 -11.15 -2.23 0.19
CA LEU A 261 -12.61 -2.25 0.27
C LEU A 261 -13.22 -2.66 -1.08
N GLU A 262 -12.79 -2.08 -2.19
CA GLU A 262 -13.32 -2.40 -3.53
C GLU A 262 -13.21 -3.90 -3.85
N TYR A 263 -12.02 -4.50 -3.71
CA TYR A 263 -11.86 -5.91 -4.06
C TYR A 263 -12.52 -6.85 -3.02
N LYS A 264 -12.59 -6.47 -1.75
CA LYS A 264 -13.20 -7.29 -0.69
C LYS A 264 -14.71 -7.18 -0.68
N ALA A 265 -15.26 -6.01 -0.95
CA ALA A 265 -16.69 -5.82 -1.15
C ALA A 265 -17.16 -6.75 -2.27
N ARG A 266 -16.45 -6.75 -3.40
CA ARG A 266 -16.68 -7.71 -4.49
C ARG A 266 -16.52 -9.18 -4.07
N ARG A 267 -15.62 -9.48 -3.13
CA ARG A 267 -15.37 -10.83 -2.62
C ARG A 267 -16.48 -11.34 -1.71
N TYR A 268 -17.03 -10.47 -0.86
CA TYR A 268 -18.11 -10.77 0.09
C TYR A 268 -19.51 -10.46 -0.49
N GLY A 269 -19.57 -9.90 -1.70
CA GLY A 269 -20.82 -9.41 -2.30
C GLY A 269 -21.40 -8.19 -1.58
N THR A 270 -20.61 -7.48 -0.79
CA THR A 270 -21.01 -6.26 -0.07
C THR A 270 -21.15 -5.13 -1.07
N GLN A 271 -22.22 -4.34 -0.97
CA GLN A 271 -22.37 -3.11 -1.74
C GLN A 271 -21.48 -2.03 -1.14
N LEU A 272 -20.56 -1.48 -1.94
CA LEU A 272 -19.74 -0.35 -1.53
C LEU A 272 -20.23 0.89 -2.26
N THR A 273 -20.75 1.87 -1.51
CA THR A 273 -21.16 3.17 -2.02
C THR A 273 -20.14 4.21 -1.58
N ILE A 274 -19.67 5.03 -2.51
CA ILE A 274 -18.80 6.17 -2.20
C ILE A 274 -19.69 7.40 -2.17
N ALA A 275 -19.85 8.00 -0.99
CA ALA A 275 -20.57 9.25 -0.83
C ALA A 275 -19.73 10.39 -1.43
N ASP A 276 -20.41 11.29 -2.14
CA ASP A 276 -19.79 12.48 -2.70
C ASP A 276 -19.22 13.36 -1.58
N ARG A 277 -18.06 13.96 -1.83
CA ARG A 277 -17.37 14.84 -0.88
C ARG A 277 -18.18 16.07 -0.47
N TRP A 278 -19.05 16.55 -1.35
CA TRP A 278 -19.91 17.71 -1.11
C TRP A 278 -21.21 17.34 -0.42
N TYR A 279 -21.43 16.05 -0.12
CA TYR A 279 -22.56 15.62 0.68
C TYR A 279 -22.42 16.17 2.11
N PRO A 280 -23.39 16.97 2.61
CA PRO A 280 -23.26 17.66 3.88
C PRO A 280 -23.56 16.75 5.09
N GLY A 281 -23.02 15.52 5.11
CA GLY A 281 -23.32 14.51 6.14
C GLY A 281 -23.06 15.00 7.57
N SER A 282 -21.97 15.75 7.78
CA SER A 282 -21.63 16.34 9.08
C SER A 282 -22.41 17.61 9.45
N ARG A 283 -23.18 18.18 8.51
CA ARG A 283 -24.04 19.36 8.73
C ARG A 283 -25.52 19.04 8.73
N LEU A 284 -25.89 17.79 8.45
CA LEU A 284 -27.27 17.33 8.47
C LEU A 284 -27.61 16.73 9.84
N CYS A 285 -28.74 17.11 10.39
CA CYS A 285 -29.29 16.40 11.54
C CYS A 285 -29.65 14.97 11.14
N SER A 286 -29.18 13.98 11.90
CA SER A 286 -29.46 12.55 11.67
C SER A 286 -30.94 12.18 11.84
N ILE A 287 -31.73 13.03 12.50
CA ILE A 287 -33.14 12.78 12.81
C ILE A 287 -34.03 13.50 11.80
N CYS A 288 -33.87 14.81 11.60
CA CYS A 288 -34.78 15.62 10.79
C CYS A 288 -34.23 16.04 9.41
N GLY A 289 -32.97 15.74 9.10
CA GLY A 289 -32.36 16.12 7.82
C GLY A 289 -32.12 17.63 7.64
N TRP A 290 -32.36 18.44 8.69
CA TRP A 290 -32.08 19.88 8.63
C TRP A 290 -30.58 20.14 8.47
N LYS A 291 -30.24 21.03 7.53
CA LYS A 291 -28.86 21.41 7.22
C LYS A 291 -28.48 22.64 8.04
N ASN A 292 -27.58 22.46 9.00
CA ASN A 292 -27.04 23.57 9.77
C ASN A 292 -25.93 24.27 8.98
N GLU A 293 -26.24 25.45 8.43
CA GLU A 293 -25.28 26.24 7.65
C GLU A 293 -24.25 26.98 8.53
N ALA A 294 -24.53 27.12 9.83
CA ALA A 294 -23.72 27.87 10.79
C ALA A 294 -22.69 27.02 11.56
N LEU A 295 -22.63 25.70 11.33
CA LEU A 295 -21.67 24.83 12.02
C LEU A 295 -20.22 25.19 11.69
N THR A 296 -19.49 25.72 12.67
CA THR A 296 -18.03 25.78 12.64
C THR A 296 -17.43 24.45 13.11
N LEU A 297 -16.24 24.07 12.64
CA LEU A 297 -15.56 22.79 12.93
C LEU A 297 -15.36 22.46 14.43
N ARG A 298 -15.69 23.38 15.35
CA ARG A 298 -15.58 23.20 16.80
C ARG A 298 -16.88 22.75 17.49
N GLU A 299 -18.02 22.80 16.82
CA GLU A 299 -19.33 22.67 17.46
C GLU A 299 -20.06 21.41 16.96
N MET A 300 -19.52 20.22 17.19
CA MET A 300 -20.26 18.97 16.90
C MET A 300 -21.31 18.73 17.99
N GLY A 301 -22.47 19.37 17.86
CA GLY A 301 -23.62 19.19 18.76
C GLY A 301 -24.87 18.79 17.98
N VAL A 302 -25.59 17.80 18.52
CA VAL A 302 -26.91 17.38 18.04
C VAL A 302 -27.84 18.60 18.03
N CYS A 303 -28.66 18.74 16.98
CA CYS A 303 -29.67 19.79 16.87
C CYS A 303 -30.71 19.64 18.00
N SER A 304 -30.43 20.18 19.18
CA SER A 304 -31.27 20.06 20.36
C SER A 304 -32.49 21.00 20.34
N MET A 305 -32.55 21.94 19.37
CA MET A 305 -33.56 23.00 19.34
C MET A 305 -34.73 22.72 18.38
N TRP A 306 -34.59 21.78 17.44
CA TRP A 306 -35.60 21.50 16.39
C TRP A 306 -36.00 20.02 16.28
N CYS A 307 -35.46 19.16 17.15
CA CYS A 307 -35.88 17.76 17.31
C CYS A 307 -36.54 17.60 18.69
N ALA A 308 -37.77 18.08 18.83
CA ALA A 308 -38.69 17.67 19.88
C ALA A 308 -39.79 16.81 19.23
N PRO A 309 -40.38 15.83 19.94
CA PRO A 309 -41.21 14.76 19.37
C PRO A 309 -42.43 15.25 18.59
#